data_AF-A0A4R1KF23-F1
#
_entry.id   AF-A0A4R1KF23-F1
#
_cell.length_a   1.000
_cell.length_b   1.000
_cell.length_c   1.000
_cell.angle_alpha   90.00
_cell.angle_beta   90.00
_cell.angle_gamma   90.00
#
_symmetry.space_group_name_H-M   'P 1'
#
loop_
_entity.id
_entity.type
_entity.pdbx_description
1 polymer ?
#
loop_
_entity_poly.entity_id
_entity_poly.type
_entity_poly.pdbx_seq_one_letter_code
_entity_poly.pdbx_strand_id
1 'polypeptide(L)' 'MAEKEKITTVEVKCPLCDHTQIVYIPKEEIPLCPIHKKKMMIKEILEEGKSC' A
#
# COMPACT_ATOMS: atom_id res chain seq x y z
N MET A 1 17.36 12.85 -17.96
CA MET A 1 17.19 12.82 -16.50
C MET A 1 15.98 11.95 -16.23
N ALA A 2 16.17 10.67 -15.89
CA ALA A 2 15.05 9.76 -15.62
C ALA A 2 14.66 9.93 -14.15
N GLU A 3 13.67 10.78 -13.92
CA GLU A 3 12.90 10.85 -12.69
C GLU A 3 12.34 9.46 -12.39
N LYS A 4 13.07 8.70 -11.56
CA LYS A 4 12.64 7.40 -11.08
C LYS A 4 11.39 7.64 -10.27
N GLU A 5 10.24 7.28 -10.84
CA GLU A 5 8.96 7.17 -10.14
C GLU A 5 9.23 6.32 -8.89
N LYS A 6 9.30 6.97 -7.72
CA LYS A 6 9.56 6.30 -6.46
C LYS A 6 8.32 5.48 -6.17
N ILE A 7 8.38 4.19 -6.46
CA ILE A 7 7.30 3.26 -6.13
C ILE A 7 7.36 3.09 -4.61
N THR A 8 6.33 3.58 -3.93
CA THR A 8 6.18 3.43 -2.49
C THR A 8 5.33 2.21 -2.22
N THR A 9 5.93 1.19 -1.64
CA THR A 9 5.19 0.05 -1.09
C THR A 9 4.51 0.44 0.21
N VAL A 10 3.23 0.15 0.34
CA VAL A 10 2.47 0.33 1.58
C VAL A 10 1.74 -0.95 1.95
N GLU A 11 1.79 -1.31 3.23
CA GLU A 11 0.96 -2.35 3.80
C GLU A 11 -0.38 -1.75 4.21
N VAL A 12 -1.46 -2.24 3.61
CA VAL A 12 -2.84 -1.89 3.99
C VAL A 12 -3.44 -3.03 4.79
N LYS A 13 -4.22 -2.70 5.81
CA LYS A 13 -4.92 -3.64 6.69
C LYS A 13 -6.41 -3.37 6.67
N CYS A 14 -7.21 -4.44 6.65
CA CYS A 14 -8.63 -4.35 6.88
C CYS A 14 -8.90 -4.07 8.37
N PRO A 15 -9.65 -3.02 8.71
CA PRO A 15 -9.99 -2.72 10.09
C PRO A 15 -11.00 -3.70 10.72
N LEU A 16 -11.52 -4.68 9.97
CA LEU A 16 -12.58 -5.59 10.41
C LEU A 16 -12.15 -7.05 10.59
N CYS A 17 -11.18 -7.52 9.81
CA CYS A 17 -10.81 -8.95 9.79
C CYS A 17 -9.31 -9.19 9.77
N ASP A 18 -8.54 -8.17 10.16
CA ASP A 18 -7.08 -8.21 10.23
C ASP A 18 -6.34 -8.52 8.93
N HIS A 19 -7.06 -8.63 7.81
CA HIS A 19 -6.49 -8.98 6.52
C HIS A 19 -5.55 -7.88 6.03
N THR A 20 -4.28 -8.20 5.81
CA THR A 20 -3.27 -7.28 5.29
C THR A 20 -2.96 -7.57 3.82
N GLN A 21 -2.68 -6.53 3.05
CA GLN A 21 -2.21 -6.61 1.66
C GLN A 21 -1.13 -5.55 1.43
N ILE A 22 -0.21 -5.82 0.52
CA ILE A 22 0.86 -4.88 0.14
C ILE A 22 0.51 -4.28 -1.22
N VAL A 23 0.52 -2.96 -1.33
CA VAL A 23 0.18 -2.22 -2.55
C VAL A 23 1.23 -1.17 -2.90
N TYR A 24 1.39 -0.89 -4.19
CA TYR A 24 2.48 -0.10 -4.75
C TYR A 24 1.97 1.26 -5.25
N ILE A 25 2.07 2.31 -4.45
CA ILE A 25 1.60 3.67 -4.79
C ILE A 25 2.74 4.45 -5.47
N PRO A 26 2.51 5.25 -6.54
CA PRO A 26 1.24 5.66 -7.15
C PRO A 26 0.74 4.76 -8.27
N LYS A 27 1.41 3.65 -8.57
CA LYS A 27 1.00 2.71 -9.64
C LYS A 27 -0.36 2.05 -9.37
N GLU A 28 -0.64 1.76 -8.11
CA GLU A 28 -1.85 1.10 -7.63
C GLU A 28 -2.53 1.93 -6.55
N GLU A 29 -3.87 1.98 -6.63
CA GLU A 29 -4.74 2.56 -5.61
C GLU A 29 -5.04 1.56 -4.49
N ILE A 30 -5.36 2.05 -3.29
CA ILE A 30 -5.64 1.20 -2.12
C ILE A 30 -6.92 0.38 -2.37
N PRO A 31 -6.84 -0.97 -2.40
CA PRO A 31 -7.96 -1.83 -2.71
C PRO A 31 -8.94 -1.93 -1.54
N LEU A 32 -10.13 -2.43 -1.87
CA LEU A 32 -11.15 -2.81 -0.89
C LEU A 32 -10.86 -4.22 -0.36
N CYS A 33 -11.22 -4.48 0.90
CA CYS A 33 -11.13 -5.81 1.46
C CYS A 33 -12.07 -6.79 0.72
N PRO A 34 -11.60 -7.96 0.27
CA PRO A 34 -12.46 -8.91 -0.46
C PRO A 34 -13.62 -9.47 0.38
N ILE A 35 -13.47 -9.46 1.71
CA ILE A 35 -14.47 -10.02 2.65
C ILE A 35 -15.54 -8.98 2.99
N HIS A 36 -15.12 -7.78 3.40
CA HIS A 36 -16.03 -6.73 3.90
C HIS A 36 -16.37 -5.68 2.86
N LYS A 37 -15.69 -5.68 1.71
CA LYS A 37 -15.75 -4.64 0.67
C LYS A 37 -15.54 -3.22 1.21
N LYS A 38 -14.86 -3.08 2.34
CA LYS A 38 -14.49 -1.79 2.94
C LYS A 38 -13.09 -1.37 2.53
N LYS A 39 -12.86 -0.06 2.46
CA LYS A 39 -11.56 0.53 2.16
C LYS A 39 -10.54 0.08 3.21
N MET A 40 -9.47 -0.56 2.75
CA MET A 40 -8.37 -0.94 3.62
C MET A 40 -7.64 0.32 4.08
N MET A 41 -7.13 0.28 5.30
CA MET A 41 -6.39 1.40 5.90
C MET A 41 -4.91 1.14 5.80
N ILE A 42 -4.11 2.14 5.48
CA ILE A 42 -2.65 2.00 5.48
C ILE A 42 -2.22 1.72 6.93
N LYS A 43 -1.63 0.54 7.14
CA LYS A 43 -1.07 0.13 8.42
C LYS A 43 0.37 0.59 8.55
N GLU A 44 1.17 0.40 7.50
CA GLU A 44 2.56 0.80 7.49
C GLU A 44 3.02 1.15 6.07
N ILE A 45 3.87 2.15 5.95
CA ILE A 45 4.48 2.53 4.68
C ILE A 45 5.85 1.85 4.64
N LEU A 46 5.97 0.85 3.78
CA LEU A 46 7.21 0.11 3.54
C LEU A 46 7.97 0.88 2.45
N GLU A 47 8.48 2.08 2.74
CA GLU A 47 9.23 2.82 1.73
C GLU A 47 10.50 2.04 1.34
N GLU A 48 10.70 1.79 0.04
CA GLU A 48 12.02 1.47 -0.49
C GLU A 48 12.88 2.72 -0.34
N GLY A 49 13.52 2.85 0.82
CA GLY A 49 14.53 3.84 1.10
C GLY A 49 15.63 3.73 0.06
N LYS A 50 15.58 4.58 -0.96
CA LYS A 50 16.79 5.02 -1.66
C LYS A 50 17.58 5.91 -0.72
N SER A 51 18.25 5.28 0.23
CA SER A 51 19.37 5.87 0.95
C SER A 51 20.64 5.46 0.21
N CYS A 52 21.26 6.47 -0.41
CA CYS A 52 22.53 6.49 -1.14
C CYS A 52 22.50 6.13 -2.64
#